data_AF-A0A078R276-F1
#
_entry.id   AF-A0A078R276-F1
#
_cell.length_a   1.000
_cell.length_b   1.000
_cell.length_c   1.000
_cell.angle_alpha   90.00
_cell.angle_beta   90.00
_cell.angle_gamma   90.00
#
_symmetry.space_group_name_H-M   'P 1'
#
loop_
_entity.id
_entity.type
_entity.pdbx_description
1 polymer ?
#
loop_
_entity_poly.entity_id
_entity_poly.type
_entity_poly.pdbx_seq_one_letter_code
_entity_poly.pdbx_strand_id
1 'polypeptide(L)'
;MEKKSSGYQTGIASEHLVLSMLYRLGAKAYLTLGNEKSIDIRITKDDGSWISVDVKSVRKGNAIPVGNAVDKDNHYYVFVIYNNKFSDLSVHPDFYIVPSHIVVERRKEFNGGPIDIFKKDIIEYQNKWEILGTFVENGELSTEKK
;
A
#
# COMPACT_ATOMS: atom_id res chain seq x y z
N MET A 1 26.53 -12.76 -11.86
CA MET A 1 25.60 -11.83 -11.19
C MET A 1 24.43 -12.63 -10.67
N GLU A 2 24.24 -12.72 -9.35
CA GLU A 2 23.03 -13.32 -8.78
C GLU A 2 21.79 -12.57 -9.30
N LYS A 3 20.82 -13.31 -9.84
CA LYS A 3 19.51 -12.77 -10.17
C LYS A 3 18.88 -12.27 -8.87
N LYS A 4 18.92 -10.96 -8.59
CA LYS A 4 18.05 -10.34 -7.58
C LYS A 4 16.62 -10.85 -7.83
N SER A 5 16.01 -11.46 -6.81
CA SER A 5 14.73 -12.14 -6.99
C SER A 5 13.69 -11.16 -7.56
N SER A 6 12.88 -11.61 -8.51
CA SER A 6 11.86 -10.77 -9.15
C SER A 6 10.90 -10.13 -8.13
N GLY A 7 10.70 -10.76 -6.97
CA GLY A 7 9.92 -10.21 -5.86
C GLY A 7 10.51 -8.91 -5.31
N TYR A 8 11.83 -8.84 -5.09
CA TYR A 8 12.48 -7.66 -4.53
C TYR A 8 12.28 -6.40 -5.39
N GLN A 9 12.46 -6.52 -6.71
CA GLN A 9 12.23 -5.40 -7.64
C GLN A 9 10.76 -4.98 -7.69
N THR A 10 9.84 -5.93 -7.49
CA THR A 10 8.39 -5.64 -7.43
C THR A 10 8.05 -4.84 -6.19
N GLY A 11 8.63 -5.19 -5.04
CA GLY A 11 8.48 -4.45 -3.78
C GLY A 11 8.91 -3.00 -3.94
N ILE A 12 10.17 -2.76 -4.33
CA ILE A 12 10.71 -1.40 -4.53
C ILE A 12 9.86 -0.58 -5.49
N ALA A 13 9.50 -1.15 -6.65
CA ALA A 13 8.68 -0.45 -7.63
C ALA A 13 7.31 -0.05 -7.05
N SER A 14 6.71 -0.93 -6.25
CA SER A 14 5.41 -0.68 -5.62
C SER A 14 5.50 0.36 -4.51
N GLU A 15 6.54 0.33 -3.67
CA GLU A 15 6.78 1.35 -2.64
C GLU A 15 6.90 2.75 -3.26
N HIS A 16 7.69 2.90 -4.32
CA HIS A 16 7.86 4.18 -5.00
C HIS A 16 6.59 4.63 -5.73
N LEU A 17 5.83 3.68 -6.30
CA LEU A 17 4.55 3.98 -6.93
C LEU A 17 3.53 4.50 -5.91
N VAL A 18 3.40 3.83 -4.75
CA VAL A 18 2.54 4.25 -3.65
C VAL A 18 2.97 5.62 -3.11
N LEU A 19 4.27 5.84 -2.90
CA LEU A 19 4.78 7.15 -2.50
C LEU A 19 4.38 8.25 -3.49
N SER A 20 4.47 7.97 -4.80
CA SER A 20 4.04 8.94 -5.83
C SER A 20 2.55 9.26 -5.77
N MET A 21 1.70 8.28 -5.44
CA MET A 21 0.25 8.47 -5.26
C MET A 21 0.00 9.37 -4.06
N LEU A 22 0.67 9.10 -2.94
CA LEU A 22 0.56 9.92 -1.72
C LEU A 22 0.97 11.37 -1.96
N TYR A 23 2.06 11.62 -2.69
CA TYR A 23 2.44 12.99 -3.05
C TYR A 23 1.45 13.68 -3.99
N ARG A 24 0.80 12.96 -4.91
CA ARG A 24 -0.28 13.54 -5.73
C ARG A 24 -1.51 13.91 -4.90
N LEU A 25 -1.74 13.20 -3.80
CA LEU A 25 -2.74 13.56 -2.80
C LEU A 25 -2.27 14.69 -1.87
N GLY A 26 -1.03 15.18 -2.02
CA GLY A 26 -0.41 16.23 -1.20
C GLY A 26 -0.01 15.78 0.21
N ALA A 27 0.10 14.47 0.44
CA ALA A 27 0.53 13.94 1.73
C ALA A 27 2.02 14.24 1.99
N LYS A 28 2.35 14.56 3.25
CA LYS A 28 3.74 14.60 3.76
C LYS A 28 4.22 13.17 4.04
N ALA A 29 4.58 12.45 2.99
CA ALA A 29 4.97 11.03 3.04
C ALA A 29 6.48 10.83 2.82
N TYR A 30 7.09 9.83 3.47
CA TYR A 30 8.51 9.53 3.40
C TYR A 30 8.75 8.02 3.37
N LEU A 31 9.64 7.55 2.47
CA LEU A 31 10.16 6.19 2.56
C LEU A 31 11.04 6.04 3.80
N THR A 32 10.92 4.91 4.49
CA THR A 32 11.83 4.57 5.58
C THR A 32 13.09 3.91 5.04
N LEU A 33 14.22 4.09 5.72
CA LEU A 33 15.49 3.44 5.37
C LEU A 33 16.01 2.69 6.59
N GLY A 34 16.55 1.48 6.37
CA GLY A 34 17.43 0.79 7.33
C GLY A 34 16.77 0.23 8.60
N ASN A 35 16.21 -0.99 8.52
CA ASN A 35 15.78 -1.84 9.65
C ASN A 35 14.52 -1.43 10.44
N GLU A 36 13.75 -0.41 10.04
CA GLU A 36 12.39 -0.24 10.60
C GLU A 36 11.50 -1.38 10.07
N LYS A 37 11.27 -2.40 10.89
CA LYS A 37 10.50 -3.59 10.47
C LYS A 37 9.05 -3.20 10.22
N SER A 38 8.56 -3.53 9.02
CA SER A 38 7.15 -3.43 8.63
C SER A 38 6.60 -2.00 8.56
N ILE A 39 7.44 -1.01 8.24
CA ILE A 39 7.00 0.34 7.87
C ILE A 39 7.79 0.74 6.65
N ASP A 40 7.19 0.69 5.46
CA ASP A 40 7.87 1.09 4.23
C ASP A 40 7.73 2.59 3.98
N ILE A 41 6.57 3.16 4.35
CA ILE A 41 6.26 4.57 4.22
C ILE A 41 5.69 5.11 5.54
N ARG A 42 6.16 6.30 5.94
CA ARG A 42 5.56 7.09 7.02
C ARG A 42 4.86 8.31 6.42
N ILE A 43 3.65 8.60 6.88
CA ILE A 43 2.90 9.83 6.54
C ILE A 43 2.76 10.68 7.79
N THR A 44 3.23 11.92 7.75
CA THR A 44 3.10 12.88 8.86
C THR A 44 1.85 13.74 8.67
N LYS A 45 1.04 13.87 9.72
CA LYS A 45 -0.12 14.77 9.77
C LYS A 45 0.29 16.15 10.30
N ASP A 46 -0.57 17.14 10.12
CA ASP A 46 -0.28 18.52 10.53
C ASP A 46 -0.20 18.72 12.04
N ASP A 47 -0.89 17.88 12.81
CA ASP A 47 -0.81 17.85 14.28
C ASP A 47 0.47 17.18 14.82
N GLY A 48 1.38 16.76 13.93
CA GLY A 48 2.62 16.08 14.26
C GLY A 48 2.47 14.57 14.52
N SER A 49 1.24 14.04 14.55
CA SER A 49 1.01 12.60 14.56
C SER A 49 1.41 11.99 13.20
N TRP A 50 1.49 10.66 13.13
CA TRP A 50 1.88 9.98 11.91
C TRP A 50 1.14 8.65 11.72
N ILE A 51 1.10 8.21 10.47
CA ILE A 51 0.59 6.92 10.03
C ILE A 51 1.75 6.11 9.44
N SER A 52 1.76 4.80 9.70
CA SER A 52 2.63 3.84 9.00
C SER A 52 1.89 3.11 7.90
N VAL A 53 2.60 2.86 6.81
CA VAL A 53 2.15 2.06 5.69
C VAL A 53 3.17 0.96 5.40
N ASP A 54 2.71 -0.29 5.35
CA ASP A 54 3.43 -1.43 4.77
C ASP A 54 2.89 -1.68 3.35
N VAL A 55 3.78 -1.79 2.37
CA VAL A 55 3.45 -2.02 0.96
C VAL A 55 3.69 -3.48 0.62
N LYS A 56 2.62 -4.18 0.28
CA LYS A 56 2.69 -5.57 -0.20
C LYS A 56 2.27 -5.63 -1.66
N SER A 57 3.02 -6.38 -2.48
CA SER A 57 2.77 -6.42 -3.92
C SER A 57 2.84 -7.83 -4.49
N VAL A 58 1.99 -8.09 -5.49
CA VAL A 58 1.98 -9.34 -6.25
C VAL A 58 1.83 -9.08 -7.74
N ARG A 59 2.63 -9.79 -8.54
CA ARG A 59 2.55 -9.68 -10.01
C ARG A 59 1.36 -10.44 -10.59
N LYS A 60 1.03 -11.59 -10.00
CA LYS A 60 -0.01 -12.53 -10.44
C LYS A 60 -0.72 -13.13 -9.23
N GLY A 61 -2.01 -13.41 -9.38
CA GLY A 61 -2.83 -14.07 -8.37
C GLY A 61 -3.60 -13.08 -7.51
N ASN A 62 -4.43 -13.64 -6.62
CA ASN A 62 -5.34 -12.90 -5.75
C ASN A 62 -5.05 -13.12 -4.26
N ALA A 63 -4.00 -13.86 -3.91
CA ALA A 63 -3.57 -14.12 -2.54
C ALA A 63 -2.27 -13.35 -2.29
N ILE A 64 -2.23 -12.61 -1.18
CA ILE A 64 -1.07 -11.81 -0.80
C ILE A 64 -0.55 -12.32 0.55
N PRO A 65 0.75 -12.70 0.65
CA PRO A 65 1.34 -13.12 1.91
C PRO A 65 1.37 -12.00 2.96
N VAL A 66 0.78 -12.29 4.11
CA VAL A 66 0.64 -11.36 5.25
C VAL A 66 0.92 -12.05 6.60
N GLY A 67 1.77 -13.08 6.62
CA GLY A 67 2.13 -13.80 7.84
C GLY A 67 2.77 -12.93 8.92
N ASN A 68 3.48 -11.87 8.51
CA ASN A 68 4.07 -10.91 9.44
C ASN A 68 3.17 -9.70 9.74
N ALA A 69 1.92 -9.72 9.26
CA ALA A 69 1.00 -8.63 9.52
C ALA A 69 0.64 -8.57 11.01
N VAL A 70 0.58 -7.35 11.53
CA VAL A 70 0.36 -7.04 12.93
C VAL A 70 -0.71 -5.97 13.04
N ASP A 71 -1.59 -6.11 14.02
CA ASP A 71 -2.58 -5.10 14.31
C ASP A 71 -1.97 -4.01 15.19
N LYS A 72 -1.97 -2.77 14.69
CA LYS A 72 -1.36 -1.61 15.33
C LYS A 72 -2.17 -0.36 15.02
N ASP A 73 -2.29 0.52 16.00
CA ASP A 73 -2.91 1.83 15.79
C ASP A 73 -2.20 2.62 14.69
N ASN A 74 -2.98 3.31 13.85
CA ASN A 74 -2.48 4.13 12.75
C ASN A 74 -1.52 3.38 11.79
N HIS A 75 -1.75 2.07 11.61
CA HIS A 75 -1.00 1.23 10.68
C HIS A 75 -1.91 0.70 9.57
N TYR A 76 -1.44 0.78 8.33
CA TYR A 76 -2.18 0.39 7.15
C TYR A 76 -1.31 -0.45 6.22
N TYR A 77 -1.96 -1.30 5.44
CA TYR A 77 -1.36 -2.02 4.33
C TYR A 77 -1.86 -1.42 3.03
N VAL A 78 -0.93 -1.16 2.10
CA VAL A 78 -1.28 -0.86 0.71
C VAL A 78 -0.91 -2.05 -0.15
N PHE A 79 -1.93 -2.74 -0.66
CA PHE A 79 -1.73 -3.86 -1.57
C PHE A 79 -1.70 -3.38 -3.01
N VAL A 80 -0.64 -3.73 -3.74
CA VAL A 80 -0.44 -3.40 -5.15
C VAL A 80 -0.51 -4.68 -6.00
N ILE A 81 -1.57 -4.81 -6.79
CA ILE A 81 -1.84 -6.03 -7.59
C ILE A 81 -1.73 -5.70 -9.08
N TYR A 82 -0.69 -6.23 -9.73
CA TYR A 82 -0.40 -5.91 -11.14
C TYR A 82 -1.19 -6.72 -12.17
N ASN A 83 -2.02 -7.68 -11.75
CA ASN A 83 -2.89 -8.47 -12.63
C ASN A 83 -2.17 -9.04 -13.88
N ASN A 84 -0.96 -9.57 -13.70
CA ASN A 84 -0.08 -10.11 -14.76
C ASN A 84 0.43 -9.09 -15.79
N LYS A 85 0.39 -7.79 -15.48
CA LYS A 85 0.79 -6.68 -16.36
C LYS A 85 1.97 -5.86 -15.83
N PHE A 86 2.79 -6.42 -14.94
CA PHE A 86 3.90 -5.69 -14.29
C PHE A 86 4.88 -5.03 -15.27
N SER A 87 5.17 -5.67 -16.40
CA SER A 87 6.11 -5.15 -17.40
C SER A 87 5.50 -4.12 -18.36
N ASP A 88 4.17 -3.95 -18.34
CA ASP A 88 3.47 -2.99 -19.18
C ASP A 88 3.30 -1.67 -18.41
N LEU A 89 4.21 -0.73 -18.64
CA LEU A 89 4.24 0.57 -17.96
C LEU A 89 3.04 1.47 -18.29
N SER A 90 2.23 1.13 -19.29
CA SER A 90 1.02 1.88 -19.63
C SER A 90 -0.17 1.53 -18.73
N VAL A 91 -0.08 0.42 -17.98
CA VAL A 91 -1.16 -0.09 -17.15
C VAL A 91 -0.86 0.15 -15.67
N HIS A 92 -1.83 0.76 -14.99
CA HIS A 92 -1.77 0.93 -13.54
C HIS A 92 -2.22 -0.35 -12.82
N PRO A 93 -1.57 -0.75 -11.72
CA PRO A 93 -2.03 -1.85 -10.88
C PRO A 93 -3.29 -1.45 -10.10
N ASP A 94 -3.97 -2.45 -9.53
CA ASP A 94 -5.02 -2.20 -8.54
C ASP A 94 -4.39 -1.87 -7.18
N PHE A 95 -4.94 -0.88 -6.49
CA PHE A 95 -4.54 -0.53 -5.12
C PHE A 95 -5.66 -0.87 -4.13
N TYR A 96 -5.29 -1.45 -2.99
CA TYR A 96 -6.19 -1.66 -1.86
C TYR A 96 -5.57 -1.09 -0.60
N ILE A 97 -6.28 -0.17 0.06
CA ILE A 97 -5.79 0.57 1.23
C ILE A 97 -6.54 0.02 2.45
N VAL A 98 -5.87 -0.79 3.27
CA VAL A 98 -6.54 -1.62 4.28
C VAL A 98 -5.96 -1.32 5.67
N PRO A 99 -6.81 -0.99 6.68
CA PRO A 99 -6.35 -0.88 8.06
C PRO A 99 -5.75 -2.19 8.59
N SER A 100 -4.75 -2.12 9.46
CA SER A 100 -4.07 -3.31 9.99
C SER A 100 -4.99 -4.32 10.67
N HIS A 101 -5.96 -3.84 11.46
CA HIS A 101 -6.91 -4.70 12.17
C HIS A 101 -7.71 -5.56 11.19
N ILE A 102 -8.14 -4.97 10.06
CA ILE A 102 -8.85 -5.69 9.01
C ILE A 102 -7.95 -6.74 8.35
N VAL A 103 -6.67 -6.44 8.15
CA VAL A 103 -5.72 -7.42 7.58
C VAL A 103 -5.54 -8.61 8.51
N VAL A 104 -5.39 -8.37 9.81
CA VAL A 104 -5.24 -9.44 10.81
C VAL A 104 -6.53 -10.24 10.99
N GLU A 105 -7.68 -9.58 10.95
CA GLU A 105 -9.00 -10.21 11.06
C GLU A 105 -9.30 -11.13 9.86
N ARG A 106 -8.98 -10.67 8.64
CA ARG A 106 -9.43 -11.34 7.41
C ARG A 106 -8.39 -12.25 6.75
N ARG A 107 -7.14 -12.24 7.22
CA ARG A 107 -6.12 -13.18 6.73
C ARG A 107 -6.50 -14.62 7.08
N LYS A 108 -6.14 -15.55 6.20
CA LYS A 108 -6.44 -16.98 6.33
C LYS A 108 -5.15 -17.76 6.44
N GLU A 109 -5.09 -18.63 7.43
CA GLU A 109 -4.04 -19.61 7.60
C GLU A 109 -4.46 -20.94 6.98
N PHE A 110 -3.56 -21.57 6.23
CA PHE A 110 -3.83 -22.84 5.55
C PHE A 110 -3.07 -23.99 6.22
N ASN A 111 -3.60 -24.57 7.30
CA ASN A 111 -3.08 -25.76 7.99
C ASN A 111 -1.53 -25.76 8.17
N GLY A 112 -0.98 -24.72 8.81
CA GLY A 112 0.46 -24.54 9.00
C GLY A 112 1.23 -24.05 7.75
N GLY A 113 0.49 -23.71 6.69
CA GLY A 113 0.97 -23.11 5.46
C GLY A 113 1.00 -21.58 5.51
N PRO A 114 1.06 -20.90 4.35
CA PRO A 114 1.13 -19.45 4.31
C PRO A 114 -0.11 -18.82 4.93
N ILE A 115 0.08 -17.65 5.54
CA ILE A 115 -1.00 -16.81 6.01
C ILE A 115 -1.18 -15.70 4.97
N ASP A 116 -2.29 -15.77 4.25
CA ASP A 116 -2.58 -14.89 3.12
C ASP A 116 -3.87 -14.10 3.34
N ILE A 117 -3.93 -12.91 2.75
CA ILE A 117 -5.18 -12.19 2.55
C ILE A 117 -5.56 -12.25 1.08
N PHE A 118 -6.85 -12.43 0.78
CA PHE A 118 -7.31 -12.54 -0.60
C PHE A 118 -7.94 -11.23 -1.07
N LYS A 119 -7.70 -10.87 -2.34
CA LYS A 119 -8.29 -9.71 -3.02
C LYS A 119 -9.80 -9.60 -2.80
N LYS A 120 -10.52 -10.72 -2.87
CA LYS A 120 -11.98 -10.78 -2.67
C LYS A 120 -12.43 -10.38 -1.27
N ASP A 121 -11.56 -10.59 -0.27
CA ASP A 121 -11.85 -10.34 1.14
C ASP A 121 -11.49 -8.89 1.54
N ILE A 122 -11.00 -8.07 0.59
CA ILE A 122 -10.68 -6.64 0.79
C ILE A 122 -11.20 -5.77 -0.37
N ILE A 123 -12.15 -6.26 -1.17
CA ILE A 123 -12.56 -5.61 -2.42
C ILE A 123 -13.14 -4.20 -2.18
N GLU A 124 -13.78 -3.98 -1.04
CA GLU A 124 -14.35 -2.69 -0.65
C GLU A 124 -13.29 -1.62 -0.33
N TYR A 125 -12.02 -2.04 -0.14
CA TYR A 125 -10.88 -1.17 0.11
C TYR A 125 -10.16 -0.71 -1.15
N GLN A 126 -10.70 -1.03 -2.34
CA GLN A 126 -10.09 -0.64 -3.61
C GLN A 126 -10.05 0.88 -3.75
N ASN A 127 -8.86 1.43 -3.98
CA ASN A 127 -8.59 2.86 -4.13
C ASN A 127 -9.11 3.74 -2.98
N LYS A 128 -9.28 3.18 -1.78
CA LYS A 128 -9.74 3.89 -0.58
C LYS A 128 -8.65 4.74 0.09
N TRP A 129 -7.99 5.59 -0.69
CA TRP A 129 -6.89 6.45 -0.25
C TRP A 129 -7.32 7.41 0.87
N GLU A 130 -8.58 7.83 0.89
CA GLU A 130 -9.17 8.71 1.90
C GLU A 130 -9.07 8.15 3.33
N ILE A 131 -8.94 6.84 3.49
CA ILE A 131 -8.76 6.18 4.79
C ILE A 131 -7.46 6.61 5.48
N LEU A 132 -6.42 6.92 4.69
CA LEU A 132 -5.15 7.37 5.25
C LEU A 132 -5.24 8.82 5.77
N GLY A 133 -6.27 9.56 5.36
CA GLY A 133 -6.49 10.95 5.73
C GLY A 133 -6.86 11.82 4.55
N THR A 134 -7.26 13.05 4.86
CA THR A 134 -7.41 14.12 3.85
C THR A 134 -6.10 14.90 3.84
N PHE A 135 -5.43 14.91 2.70
CA PHE A 135 -4.05 15.40 2.62
C PHE A 135 -3.91 16.77 1.95
N VAL A 136 -4.98 17.33 1.37
CA VAL A 136 -5.09 18.76 1.04
C VAL A 136 -6.54 19.25 0.92
N GLU A 137 -6.79 20.52 1.26
CA GLU A 137 -7.55 21.43 0.40
C GLU A 137 -6.56 21.98 -0.65
N ASN A 138 -6.50 21.38 -1.83
CA ASN A 138 -5.73 21.99 -2.92
C ASN A 138 -6.53 23.22 -3.37
N GLY A 139 -5.94 24.41 -3.21
CA GLY A 139 -6.44 25.67 -3.79
C GLY A 139 -6.48 25.72 -5.32
N GLU A 140 -6.54 24.56 -5.98
CA GLU A 140 -6.65 24.40 -7.42
C GLU A 140 -7.85 23.51 -7.75
N LEU A 141 -9.05 24.09 -7.64
CA LEU A 141 -10.23 23.78 -8.46
C LEU A 141 -11.25 24.94 -8.40
N SER A 142 -10.77 26.18 -8.39
CA SER A 142 -11.56 27.38 -8.70
C SER A 142 -10.86 28.21 -9.78
N THR A 143 -10.54 27.59 -10.92
CA THR A 143 -10.56 28.38 -12.16
C THR A 143 -12.00 28.43 -12.63
N GLU A 144 -12.70 29.45 -12.15
CA GLU A 144 -13.82 30.03 -12.87
C GLU A 144 -13.41 30.16 -14.35
N LYS A 145 -14.11 29.46 -15.23
CA LYS A 145 -14.24 29.94 -16.60
C LYS A 145 -15.58 30.64 -16.69
N LYS A 146 -15.49 31.97 -16.73
CA LYS A 146 -16.45 32.85 -17.41
C LYS A 146 -16.79 32.32 -18.80
#